data_AF-A0A9D8SPC1-F1
#
_entry.id   AF-A0A9D8SPC1-F1
#
_cell.length_a   1.000
_cell.length_b   1.000
_cell.length_c   1.000
_cell.angle_alpha   90.00
_cell.angle_beta   90.00
_cell.angle_gamma   90.00
#
_symmetry.space_group_name_H-M   'P 1'
#
loop_
_entity.id
_entity.type
_entity.pdbx_description
1 polymer ?
#
loop_
_entity_poly.entity_id
_entity_poly.type
_entity_poly.pdbx_seq_one_letter_code
_entity_poly.pdbx_strand_id
1 'polypeptide(L)'
;MRIEIRNNSALLDGYVNAIARDSRPMLDENGEKFVEQICPKTFQRALEKSDAVLCLLNHEPSRVLGSTKQGNVELFEDNIGLRAICKITDSEVIEKAKNGKLRG
;
A
#
# COMPACT_ATOMS: atom_id res chain seq x y z
N MET A 1 7.62 -5.63 3.23
CA MET A 1 6.25 -6.16 3.12
C MET A 1 6.24 -7.60 3.62
N ARG A 2 5.32 -7.95 4.52
CA ARG A 2 5.05 -9.31 4.99
C ARG A 2 3.87 -9.87 4.19
N ILE A 3 3.99 -11.13 3.78
CA ILE A 3 2.94 -11.88 3.08
C ILE A 3 2.70 -13.15 3.87
N GLU A 4 1.45 -13.40 4.27
CA GLU A 4 1.07 -14.61 5.00
C GLU A 4 -0.11 -15.29 4.28
N ILE A 5 0.06 -16.55 3.91
CA ILE A 5 -0.94 -17.32 3.18
C ILE A 5 -1.71 -18.17 4.19
N ARG A 6 -3.05 -18.05 4.20
CA ARG A 6 -3.94 -18.82 5.07
C ARG A 6 -5.05 -19.43 4.22
N ASN A 7 -5.03 -20.75 4.00
CA ASN A 7 -5.98 -21.52 3.16
C ASN A 7 -6.53 -20.74 1.94
N ASN A 8 -7.60 -19.98 2.12
CA ASN A 8 -8.31 -19.24 1.08
C ASN A 8 -8.07 -17.71 1.11
N SER A 9 -6.97 -17.24 1.70
CA SER A 9 -6.65 -15.82 1.77
C SER A 9 -5.14 -15.56 1.83
N ALA A 10 -4.73 -14.41 1.30
CA ALA A 10 -3.41 -13.83 1.50
C ALA A 10 -3.55 -12.56 2.35
N LEU A 11 -2.84 -12.53 3.48
CA LEU A 11 -2.68 -11.34 4.30
C LEU A 11 -1.42 -10.59 3.86
N LEU A 12 -1.59 -9.35 3.42
CA LEU A 12 -0.51 -8.43 3.06
C LEU A 12 -0.39 -7.39 4.16
N ASP A 13 0.80 -7.21 4.73
CA ASP A 13 1.05 -6.22 5.79
C ASP A 13 2.36 -5.49 5.51
N GLY A 14 2.31 -4.16 5.44
CA GLY A 14 3.52 -3.37 5.30
C GLY A 14 3.27 -1.87 5.26
N TYR A 15 4.39 -1.13 5.30
CA TYR A 15 4.40 0.31 5.09
C TYR A 15 4.42 0.62 3.60
N VAL A 16 3.53 1.49 3.18
CA VAL A 16 3.48 2.08 1.83
C VAL A 16 4.59 3.13 1.68
N ASN A 17 4.83 3.91 2.72
CA ASN A 17 5.93 4.85 2.82
C ASN A 17 6.44 4.96 4.26
N ALA A 18 7.62 5.53 4.42
CA ALA A 18 8.13 5.99 5.71
C ALA A 18 8.14 7.53 5.73
N ILE A 19 7.80 8.13 6.87
CA ILE A 19 7.84 9.59 7.05
C ILE A 19 9.26 10.05 7.43
N ALA A 20 9.59 11.30 7.10
CA ALA A 20 10.86 11.96 7.47
C ALA A 20 12.12 11.15 7.09
N ARG A 21 12.03 10.35 6.01
CA ARG A 21 13.16 9.65 5.40
C ARG A 21 13.36 10.15 3.98
N ASP A 22 14.61 10.42 3.63
CA ASP A 22 14.98 10.74 2.26
C ASP A 22 14.64 9.58 1.33
N SER A 23 14.05 9.92 0.19
CA SER A 23 13.93 9.02 -0.94
C SER A 23 15.31 8.66 -1.52
N ARG A 24 15.31 7.77 -2.51
CA ARG A 24 16.52 7.58 -3.32
C ARG A 24 16.77 8.88 -4.09
N PRO A 25 18.03 9.33 -4.23
CA PRO A 25 18.36 10.50 -5.03
C PRO A 25 17.79 10.37 -6.44
N MET A 26 17.08 11.40 -6.87
CA MET A 26 16.51 11.54 -8.21
C MET A 26 17.17 12.73 -8.91
N LEU A 27 17.00 12.81 -10.22
CA LEU A 27 17.47 13.94 -11.02
C LEU A 27 16.25 14.77 -11.42
N ASP A 28 16.36 16.09 -11.30
CA ASP A 28 15.37 17.02 -11.84
C ASP A 28 15.51 17.16 -13.37
N GLU A 29 14.73 18.06 -13.96
CA GLU A 29 14.75 18.32 -15.41
C GLU A 29 16.10 18.85 -15.93
N ASN A 30 16.91 19.45 -15.06
CA ASN A 30 18.23 19.99 -15.37
C ASN A 30 19.36 18.99 -15.08
N GLY A 31 19.04 17.82 -14.52
CA GLY A 31 20.02 16.81 -14.11
C GLY A 31 20.59 17.03 -12.71
N GLU A 32 20.04 17.96 -11.93
CA GLU A 32 20.47 18.21 -10.55
C GLU A 32 19.85 17.21 -9.59
N LYS A 33 20.62 16.79 -8.58
CA LYS A 33 20.17 15.78 -7.62
C LYS A 33 19.27 16.38 -6.55
N PHE A 34 18.14 15.73 -6.32
CA PHE A 34 17.27 16.03 -5.17
C PHE A 34 16.77 14.75 -4.49
N VAL A 35 16.24 14.92 -3.29
CA VAL A 35 15.53 13.89 -2.52
C VAL A 35 14.18 14.44 -2.09
N GLU A 36 13.25 13.54 -1.83
CA GLU A 36 11.92 13.86 -1.32
C GLU A 36 11.72 13.24 0.06
N GLN A 37 10.92 13.89 0.89
CA GLN A 37 10.47 13.34 2.18
C GLN A 37 8.96 13.46 2.29
N ILE A 38 8.32 12.38 2.74
CA ILE A 38 6.92 12.45 3.16
C ILE A 38 6.86 13.02 4.58
N CYS A 39 6.08 14.09 4.74
CA CYS A 39 5.89 14.72 6.05
C CYS A 39 4.97 13.87 6.94
N PRO A 40 5.10 13.95 8.27
CA PRO A 40 4.09 13.39 9.16
C PRO A 40 2.70 13.97 8.86
N LYS A 41 1.66 13.14 8.94
CA LYS A 41 0.24 13.52 8.74
C LYS A 41 -0.11 13.96 7.31
N THR A 42 0.71 13.59 6.31
CA THR A 42 0.43 13.89 4.90
C THR A 42 -0.90 13.29 4.46
N PHE A 43 -1.27 12.10 4.93
CA PHE A 43 -2.50 11.41 4.48
C PHE A 43 -3.71 11.61 5.39
N GLN A 44 -3.52 12.11 6.61
CA GLN A 44 -4.55 12.19 7.66
C GLN A 44 -5.87 12.76 7.15
N ARG A 45 -5.84 13.98 6.59
CA ARG A 45 -7.05 14.65 6.09
C ARG A 45 -7.73 13.91 4.94
N ALA A 46 -6.96 13.20 4.10
CA ALA A 46 -7.52 12.44 2.99
C ALA A 46 -8.21 11.17 3.49
N LEU A 47 -7.61 10.47 4.46
CA LEU A 47 -8.19 9.28 5.08
C LEU A 47 -9.46 9.61 5.88
N GLU A 48 -9.46 10.71 6.64
CA GLU A 48 -10.62 11.17 7.42
C GLU A 48 -11.83 11.54 6.54
N LYS A 49 -11.59 12.05 5.32
CA LYS A 49 -12.64 12.49 4.40
C LYS A 49 -13.15 11.40 3.47
N SER A 50 -12.37 10.33 3.28
CA SER A 50 -12.70 9.31 2.29
C SER A 50 -13.70 8.31 2.85
N ASP A 51 -14.81 8.11 2.15
CA ASP A 51 -15.77 7.05 2.48
C ASP A 51 -15.17 5.65 2.30
N ALA A 52 -14.24 5.51 1.34
CA ALA A 52 -13.61 4.23 1.00
C ALA A 52 -12.29 4.46 0.25
N VAL A 53 -11.23 3.78 0.68
CA VAL A 53 -10.00 3.64 -0.11
C VAL A 53 -9.97 2.24 -0.70
N LEU A 54 -9.79 2.14 -2.03
CA LEU A 54 -9.82 0.88 -2.75
C LEU A 54 -8.42 0.25 -2.82
N CYS A 55 -8.35 -1.06 -2.64
CA CYS A 55 -7.18 -1.86 -2.98
C CYS A 55 -7.41 -2.47 -4.37
N LEU A 56 -6.66 -2.00 -5.37
CA LEU A 56 -6.77 -2.47 -6.76
C LEU A 56 -5.59 -3.38 -7.10
N LEU A 57 -5.82 -4.36 -7.97
CA LEU A 57 -4.72 -5.12 -8.57
C LEU A 57 -4.11 -4.30 -9.72
N ASN A 58 -2.82 -3.97 -9.63
CA ASN A 58 -2.07 -3.28 -10.69
C ASN A 58 -2.71 -1.95 -11.17
N HIS A 59 -3.35 -1.19 -10.26
CA HIS A 59 -4.06 0.05 -10.57
C HIS A 59 -5.25 -0.10 -11.53
N GLU A 60 -5.70 -1.33 -11.82
CA GLU A 60 -6.83 -1.59 -12.71
C GLU A 60 -8.17 -1.35 -11.98
N PRO A 61 -8.99 -0.35 -12.38
CA PRO A 61 -10.24 -0.03 -11.69
C PRO A 61 -11.27 -1.17 -11.72
N SER A 62 -11.20 -2.04 -12.73
CA SER A 62 -12.06 -3.23 -12.81
C SER A 62 -11.63 -4.38 -11.88
N ARG A 63 -10.44 -4.31 -11.26
CA ARG A 63 -9.89 -5.36 -10.38
C ARG A 63 -9.78 -4.90 -8.94
N VAL A 64 -10.93 -4.67 -8.31
CA VAL A 64 -11.04 -4.31 -6.89
C VAL A 64 -10.85 -5.55 -6.01
N LEU A 65 -9.80 -5.55 -5.18
CA LEU A 65 -9.47 -6.61 -4.24
C LEU A 65 -10.06 -6.38 -2.84
N GLY A 66 -10.47 -5.15 -2.55
CA GLY A 66 -11.00 -4.77 -1.25
C GLY A 66 -11.14 -3.27 -1.06
N SER A 67 -11.62 -2.86 0.10
CA SER A 67 -11.61 -1.46 0.50
C SER A 67 -11.66 -1.28 2.01
N THR A 68 -11.30 -0.08 2.49
CA THR A 68 -11.44 0.28 3.90
C THR A 68 -12.90 0.19 4.38
N LYS A 69 -13.85 0.51 3.50
CA LYS A 69 -15.29 0.41 3.78
C LYS A 69 -15.80 -1.02 3.90
N GLN A 70 -15.23 -1.95 3.12
CA GLN A 70 -15.55 -3.38 3.21
C GLN A 70 -14.90 -4.05 4.44
N GLY A 71 -13.95 -3.37 5.10
CA GLY A 71 -13.28 -3.85 6.31
C GLY A 71 -12.19 -4.89 6.08
N ASN A 72 -11.89 -5.25 4.82
CA ASN A 72 -10.79 -6.17 4.49
C ASN A 72 -9.46 -5.45 4.20
N VAL A 73 -9.47 -4.12 4.24
CA VAL A 73 -8.28 -3.26 4.11
C VAL A 73 -8.25 -2.31 5.31
N GLU A 74 -7.17 -2.33 6.07
CA GLU A 74 -6.85 -1.33 7.08
C GLU A 74 -5.76 -0.42 6.51
N LEU A 75 -5.98 0.89 6.55
CA LEU A 75 -5.03 1.88 6.05
C LEU A 75 -4.99 3.05 7.04
N PHE A 76 -3.83 3.26 7.65
CA PHE A 76 -3.67 4.29 8.68
C PHE A 76 -2.23 4.81 8.73
N GLU A 77 -2.06 6.03 9.21
CA GLU A 77 -0.74 6.59 9.50
C GLU A 77 -0.34 6.31 10.96
N ASP A 78 0.92 5.96 11.17
CA ASP A 78 1.55 5.92 12.48
C ASP A 78 2.89 6.69 12.49
N ASN A 79 3.66 6.56 13.57
CA ASN A 79 4.95 7.25 13.72
C ASN A 79 6.05 6.75 12.77
N ILE A 80 5.81 5.67 12.02
CA ILE A 80 6.73 5.13 11.00
C ILE A 80 6.28 5.60 9.61
N GLY A 81 4.98 5.56 9.32
CA GLY A 81 4.40 6.10 8.08
C GLY A 81 3.02 5.54 7.78
N LEU A 82 2.63 5.51 6.49
CA LEU A 82 1.35 4.93 6.08
C LEU A 82 1.46 3.41 6.04
N ARG A 83 0.69 2.72 6.88
CA ARG A 83 0.63 1.26 6.94
C ARG A 83 -0.64 0.74 6.29
N ALA A 84 -0.49 -0.31 5.49
CA ALA A 84 -1.59 -1.02 4.85
C ALA A 84 -1.61 -2.49 5.30
N ILE A 85 -2.78 -2.96 5.71
CA ILE A 85 -3.04 -4.37 6.04
C ILE A 85 -4.24 -4.82 5.19
N CYS A 86 -4.02 -5.76 4.27
CA CYS A 86 -5.02 -6.21 3.32
C CYS A 86 -5.23 -7.71 3.40
N LYS A 87 -6.47 -8.15 3.68
CA LYS A 87 -6.88 -9.55 3.58
C LYS A 87 -7.54 -9.79 2.21
N ILE A 88 -6.82 -10.49 1.34
CA ILE A 88 -7.23 -10.72 -0.05
C ILE A 88 -7.69 -12.17 -0.24
N THR A 89 -8.86 -12.35 -0.84
CA THR A 89 -9.44 -13.68 -1.18
C THR A 89 -9.48 -13.93 -2.69
N ASP A 90 -8.99 -13.00 -3.51
CA ASP A 90 -8.87 -13.17 -4.96
C ASP A 90 -7.91 -14.31 -5.29
N SER A 91 -8.38 -15.27 -6.10
CA SER A 91 -7.66 -16.49 -6.42
C SER A 91 -6.37 -16.23 -7.21
N GLU A 92 -6.35 -15.23 -8.09
CA GLU A 92 -5.16 -14.85 -8.85
C GLU A 92 -4.08 -14.29 -7.91
N VAL A 93 -4.47 -13.44 -6.96
CA VAL A 93 -3.54 -12.89 -5.96
C VAL A 93 -2.99 -13.98 -5.06
N ILE A 94 -3.82 -14.92 -4.60
CA ILE A 94 -3.39 -16.06 -3.78
C ILE A 94 -2.39 -16.93 -4.55
N GLU A 95 -2.66 -17.25 -5.82
CA GLU A 95 -1.73 -18.03 -6.64
C GLU A 95 -0.43 -17.27 -6.91
N LYS A 96 -0.49 -15.95 -7.14
CA LYS A 96 0.72 -15.12 -7.23
C LYS A 96 1.51 -15.12 -5.92
N ALA A 97 0.84 -15.09 -4.76
CA ALA A 97 1.48 -15.14 -3.45
C ALA A 97 2.21 -16.47 -3.22
N LYS A 98 1.54 -17.61 -3.49
CA LYS A 98 2.12 -18.96 -3.37
C LYS A 98 3.37 -19.12 -4.25
N ASN A 99 3.36 -18.53 -5.43
CA ASN A 99 4.46 -18.58 -6.38
C ASN A 99 5.56 -17.53 -6.12
N GLY A 100 5.47 -16.73 -5.05
CA GLY A 100 6.44 -15.67 -4.76
C GLY A 100 6.48 -14.54 -5.81
N LYS A 101 5.38 -14.35 -6.55
CA LYS A 101 5.28 -13.37 -7.65
C LYS A 101 4.72 -12.01 -7.22
N LEU A 102 4.30 -11.86 -5.96
CA LEU A 102 3.88 -10.57 -5.43
C LEU A 102 5.09 -9.68 -5.16
N ARG A 103 4.98 -8.41 -5.58
CA ARG A 103 5.98 -7.38 -5.37
C ARG A 103 5.28 -6.13 -4.83
N GLY A 104 6.00 -5.37 -4.03
CA GLY A 104 5.61 -4.07 -3.49
C GLY A 104 6.80 -3.14 -3.48
#